data_AF-A0A1C5BHB2-F1
#
_entry.id   AF-A0A1C5BHB2-F1
#
_cell.length_a   1.000
_cell.length_b   1.000
_cell.length_c   1.000
_cell.angle_alpha   90.00
_cell.angle_beta   90.00
_cell.angle_gamma   90.00
#
_symmetry.space_group_name_H-M   'P 1'
#
loop_
_entity.id
_entity.type
_entity.pdbx_description
1 polymer ?
#
loop_
_entity_poly.entity_id
_entity_poly.type
_entity_poly.pdbx_seq_one_letter_code
_entity_poly.pdbx_strand_id
1 'polypeptide(L)' 'MSENPSIWEVRVGIYATQQQAEEVEERIARLLCPDPDHAPPCPIPWSASLYHVSGQPEEDDSYPELIEQAEAEKHLHS' A
#
# COMPACT_ATOMS: atom_id res chain seq x y z
N MET A 1 7.22 -15.06 -28.24
CA MET A 1 6.38 -15.78 -27.26
C MET A 1 5.09 -15.00 -27.17
N SER A 2 3.92 -15.62 -27.35
CA SER A 2 2.66 -14.92 -27.08
C SER A 2 2.57 -14.74 -25.57
N GLU A 3 2.75 -13.52 -25.08
CA GLU A 3 2.74 -13.21 -23.65
C GLU A 3 1.30 -13.25 -23.16
N ASN A 4 0.92 -14.37 -22.53
CA ASN A 4 -0.33 -14.43 -21.79
C ASN A 4 -0.24 -13.50 -20.57
N PRO A 5 -1.33 -12.80 -20.20
CA PRO A 5 -1.33 -11.96 -19.01
C PRO A 5 -1.11 -12.82 -17.75
N SER A 6 -0.31 -12.30 -16.82
CA SER A 6 -0.07 -12.84 -15.47
C SER A 6 -0.52 -11.83 -14.42
N ILE A 7 -0.76 -12.29 -13.19
CA ILE A 7 -0.97 -11.40 -12.05
C ILE A 7 0.38 -10.89 -11.57
N TRP A 8 0.49 -9.58 -11.39
CA TRP A 8 1.67 -8.91 -10.84
C TRP A 8 1.22 -8.05 -9.66
N GLU A 9 1.99 -8.08 -8.57
CA GLU A 9 1.69 -7.34 -7.36
C GLU A 9 2.69 -6.19 -7.16
N VAL A 10 2.18 -5.03 -6.76
CA VAL A 10 2.99 -3.90 -6.29
C VAL A 10 2.72 -3.74 -4.80
N ARG A 11 3.78 -3.83 -3.99
CA ARG A 11 3.71 -3.68 -2.53
C ARG A 11 4.39 -2.39 -2.11
N VAL A 12 3.77 -1.69 -1.17
CA VAL A 12 4.27 -0.41 -0.62
C VAL A 12 4.28 -0.52 0.89
N GLY A 13 5.47 -0.41 1.48
CA GLY A 13 5.61 -0.29 2.94
C GLY A 13 5.29 1.13 3.40
N ILE A 14 4.50 1.27 4.46
CA ILE A 14 4.20 2.55 5.11
C ILE A 14 4.30 2.41 6.63
N TYR A 15 4.99 3.37 7.26
CA TYR A 15 5.02 3.48 8.72
C TYR A 15 3.91 4.43 9.17
N ALA A 16 2.75 3.86 9.52
CA ALA A 16 1.55 4.63 9.83
C ALA A 16 0.69 3.93 10.89
N THR A 17 -0.27 4.64 11.48
CA THR A 17 -1.35 3.99 12.22
C THR A 17 -2.27 3.23 11.27
N GLN A 18 -3.07 2.29 11.78
CA GLN A 18 -4.04 1.56 10.96
C GLN A 18 -4.98 2.52 10.20
N GLN A 19 -5.53 3.53 10.88
CA GLN A 19 -6.41 4.52 10.26
C GLN A 19 -5.70 5.27 9.11
N GLN A 20 -4.46 5.69 9.32
CA GLN A 20 -3.69 6.37 8.28
C GLN A 20 -3.40 5.45 7.08
N ALA A 21 -3.18 4.16 7.33
CA ALA A 21 -2.96 3.17 6.29
C ALA A 21 -4.23 2.94 5.44
N GLU A 22 -5.39 2.83 6.09
CA GLU A 22 -6.71 2.75 5.43
C GLU A 22 -6.99 4.01 4.58
N GLU A 23 -6.68 5.20 5.11
CA GLU A 23 -6.80 6.45 4.34
C GLU A 23 -5.91 6.48 3.09
N VAL A 24 -4.69 5.92 3.18
CA VAL A 24 -3.78 5.81 2.03
C VAL A 24 -4.32 4.81 1.00
N GLU A 25 -4.81 3.65 1.44
CA GLU A 25 -5.43 2.64 0.57
C GLU A 25 -6.60 3.24 -0.21
N GLU A 26 -7.51 3.96 0.47
CA GLU A 26 -8.64 4.64 -0.19
C GLU A 26 -8.16 5.67 -1.22
N ARG A 27 -7.11 6.44 -0.92
CA ARG A 27 -6.54 7.43 -1.84
C ARG A 27 -5.90 6.77 -3.06
N ILE A 28 -5.18 5.67 -2.88
CA ILE A 28 -4.60 4.89 -3.99
C ILE A 28 -5.73 4.35 -4.87
N ALA A 29 -6.77 3.78 -4.27
CA ALA A 29 -7.91 3.25 -5.02
C ALA A 29 -8.59 4.34 -5.86
N ARG A 30 -8.82 5.53 -5.28
CA ARG A 30 -9.39 6.69 -6.00
C ARG A 30 -8.46 7.21 -7.10
N LEU A 31 -7.15 7.27 -6.85
CA LEU A 31 -6.16 7.75 -7.83
C LEU A 31 -6.07 6.84 -9.05
N LEU A 32 -6.13 5.53 -8.85
CA LEU A 32 -6.02 4.53 -9.92
C LEU A 32 -7.37 4.20 -10.58
N CYS A 33 -8.49 4.66 -10.00
CA CYS A 33 -9.79 4.52 -10.61
C CYS A 33 -9.95 5.54 -11.77
N PRO A 34 -10.21 5.08 -13.01
CA PRO A 34 -10.40 5.95 -14.16
C PRO A 34 -11.72 6.74 -14.10
N ASP A 35 -12.68 6.29 -13.28
CA ASP A 35 -13.98 6.93 -13.07
C ASP A 35 -14.34 6.83 -11.58
N PRO A 36 -14.05 7.81 -10.73
CA PRO A 36 -14.30 7.73 -9.30
C PRO A 36 -15.77 7.72 -8.90
N ASP A 37 -16.70 8.06 -9.81
CA ASP A 37 -18.12 8.21 -9.53
C ASP A 37 -18.97 6.99 -9.97
N HIS A 38 -18.33 5.90 -10.41
CA HIS A 38 -19.02 4.66 -10.79
C HIS A 38 -19.69 3.97 -9.58
N ALA A 39 -20.78 3.24 -9.85
CA ALA A 39 -21.43 2.41 -8.83
C ALA A 39 -20.56 1.18 -8.50
N PRO A 40 -20.29 0.88 -7.22
CA PRO A 40 -19.55 -0.33 -6.84
C PRO A 40 -20.24 -1.63 -7.28
N PRO A 41 -19.48 -2.71 -7.57
CA PRO A 41 -18.01 -2.82 -7.48
C PRO A 41 -17.28 -2.25 -8.71
N CYS A 42 -16.01 -1.88 -8.52
CA CYS A 42 -15.18 -1.30 -9.58
C CYS A 42 -14.98 -2.28 -10.75
N PRO A 43 -15.20 -1.86 -12.01
CA PRO A 43 -15.19 -2.78 -13.17
C PRO A 43 -13.79 -3.12 -13.68
N ILE A 44 -12.74 -2.49 -13.15
CA ILE A 44 -11.34 -2.68 -13.56
C ILE A 44 -10.70 -3.89 -12.90
N PRO A 45 -9.80 -4.61 -13.60
CA PRO A 45 -9.27 -5.89 -13.16
C PRO A 45 -8.10 -5.76 -12.17
N TRP A 46 -8.24 -4.91 -11.15
CA TRP A 46 -7.28 -4.78 -10.06
C TRP A 46 -8.00 -4.69 -8.70
N SER A 47 -7.29 -5.03 -7.64
CA SER A 47 -7.72 -4.87 -6.26
C SER A 47 -6.57 -4.29 -5.45
N ALA A 48 -6.90 -3.51 -4.41
CA ALA A 48 -5.98 -3.11 -3.37
C ALA A 48 -6.34 -3.85 -2.08
N SER A 49 -5.32 -4.18 -1.28
CA SER A 49 -5.48 -4.85 0.01
C SER A 49 -4.48 -4.27 0.99
N LEU A 50 -4.92 -3.97 2.21
CA LEU A 50 -4.04 -3.60 3.30
C LEU A 50 -3.51 -4.84 4.05
N TYR A 51 -2.18 -4.92 4.19
CA TYR A 51 -1.50 -5.97 4.95
C TYR A 51 -0.86 -5.37 6.20
N HIS A 52 -1.27 -5.85 7.38
CA HIS A 52 -0.54 -5.56 8.60
C HIS A 52 0.65 -6.51 8.70
N VAL A 53 1.86 -5.97 8.76
CA VAL A 53 3.08 -6.75 9.01
C VAL A 53 3.08 -7.16 10.49
N SER A 54 2.32 -8.20 10.85
CA SER A 54 2.48 -8.86 12.14
C SER A 54 3.88 -9.49 12.17
N GLY A 55 4.64 -9.32 13.23
CA GLY A 55 6.07 -9.67 13.35
C GLY A 55 6.46 -11.14 13.22
N GLN A 56 5.80 -11.93 12.37
CA GLN A 56 6.35 -13.15 11.80
C GLN A 56 7.01 -12.80 10.46
N PRO A 57 8.35 -12.84 10.38
CA PRO A 57 9.09 -12.56 9.17
C PRO A 57 8.97 -13.79 8.27
N GLU A 58 8.02 -13.77 7.34
CA GLU A 58 8.35 -14.33 6.02
C GLU A 58 9.36 -13.34 5.42
N GLU A 59 10.55 -13.84 5.13
CA GLU A 59 11.84 -13.14 5.15
C GLU A 59 12.03 -12.08 4.04
N ASP A 60 11.26 -10.98 3.98
CA ASP A 60 11.62 -9.80 3.16
C ASP A 60 10.81 -8.50 3.44
N ASP A 61 9.68 -8.56 4.16
CA ASP A 61 8.71 -7.43 4.19
C ASP A 61 8.81 -6.51 5.41
N SER A 62 9.93 -6.47 6.13
CA SER A 62 9.98 -5.76 7.41
C SER A 62 10.24 -4.25 7.30
N TYR A 63 10.52 -3.71 6.10
CA TYR A 63 10.79 -2.29 5.81
C TYR A 63 11.42 -1.50 6.98
N PRO A 64 12.53 -1.98 7.59
CA PRO A 64 13.09 -1.40 8.81
C PRO A 64 13.49 0.08 8.62
N GLU A 65 13.90 0.45 7.41
CA GLU A 65 14.27 1.81 7.03
C GLU A 65 13.15 2.84 7.20
N LEU A 66 11.88 2.41 7.14
CA LEU A 66 10.74 3.33 7.34
C LEU A 66 10.65 3.78 8.80
N ILE A 67 11.01 2.90 9.75
CA ILE A 67 11.07 3.25 11.16
C ILE A 67 12.23 4.23 11.40
N GLU A 68 13.41 3.92 10.85
CA GLU A 68 14.59 4.78 10.96
C GLU A 68 14.33 6.19 10.40
N GLN A 69 13.70 6.29 9.23
CA GLN A 69 13.33 7.57 8.64
C GLN A 69 12.37 8.35 9.55
N ALA A 70 11.31 7.71 10.04
CA ALA A 70 10.33 8.35 10.91
C ALA A 70 10.95 8.84 12.22
N GLU A 71 11.92 8.12 12.77
CA GLU A 71 12.70 8.55 13.93
C GLU A 71 13.58 9.75 13.60
N ALA A 72 14.31 9.74 12.48
CA ALA A 72 15.14 10.87 12.05
C ALA A 72 14.31 12.14 11.85
N GLU A 73 13.13 12.04 11.23
CA GLU A 73 12.22 13.18 11.01
C GLU A 73 11.70 13.78 12.32
N LYS A 74 11.43 12.98 13.36
CA LYS A 74 11.02 13.49 14.68
C LYS A 74 12.09 14.38 15.32
N HIS A 75 13.37 14.01 15.18
CA HIS A 75 14.50 14.78 15.74
C HIS A 75 14.74 16.11 15.00
N LEU A 76 14.34 16.22 13.74
CA LEU A 76 14.43 17.47 12.97
C LEU A 76 13.33 18.48 13.32
N HIS A 77 12.22 18.02 13.90
CA HIS A 77 11.05 18.84 14.21
C HIS A 77 10.85 19.10 15.72
N SER A 78 11.81 18.68 16.56
CA SER A 78 11.89 18.94 18.01
C SER A 78 12.77 20.15 18.33
#